data_AF-B6TVF6-F1
#
_entry.id   AF-B6TVF6-F1
#
_cell.length_a   1.000
_cell.length_b   1.000
_cell.length_c   1.000
_cell.angle_alpha   90.00
_cell.angle_beta   90.00
_cell.angle_gamma   90.00
#
_symmetry.space_group_name_H-M   'P 1'
#
loop_
_entity.id
_entity.type
_entity.pdbx_description
1 polymer ?
#
loop_
_entity_poly.entity_id
_entity_poly.type
_entity_poly.pdbx_seq_one_letter_code
_entity_poly.pdbx_strand_id
1 'polypeptide(L)'
;MAAASWRTGHQLPRRPAPCSKQNRTTSNSKPPVVIAHECPSAMRAHVVEVPAGRDVLSCVSAFARRGRRGALVLGAAGQVTDVVLREPAALVLRGTMEILSLAGCFFPFPAPATGTAVFLAGPRGSVLGGGVALGGLVAAGPVVVMVATFVAAALDRLPLGNKGCDDVHAMDTTGRAAGPGRQCAESTSSVANKDPFLPAALY
;
A
#
# COMPACT_ATOMS: atom_id res chain seq x y z
N MET A 1 -20.95 9.16 30.96
CA MET A 1 -20.79 10.45 30.26
C MET A 1 -21.65 10.41 29.01
N ALA A 2 -22.78 11.12 29.02
CA ALA A 2 -23.67 11.30 27.88
C ALA A 2 -23.91 12.79 27.68
N ALA A 3 -23.81 13.28 26.45
CA ALA A 3 -24.31 14.58 25.98
C ALA A 3 -24.21 14.60 24.45
N ALA A 4 -25.07 15.23 23.66
CA ALA A 4 -26.49 15.61 23.80
C ALA A 4 -26.97 15.93 22.37
N SER A 5 -28.23 15.58 22.08
CA SER A 5 -28.95 15.78 20.83
C SER A 5 -29.50 17.21 20.73
N TRP A 6 -29.53 17.79 19.52
CA TRP A 6 -30.17 19.09 19.26
C TRP A 6 -31.49 18.92 18.49
N ARG A 7 -32.59 19.42 19.06
CA ARG A 7 -33.84 19.75 18.35
C ARG A 7 -34.20 21.22 18.56
N THR A 8 -34.36 21.89 17.43
CA THR A 8 -35.38 22.88 17.00
C THR A 8 -36.06 23.85 17.99
N GLY A 9 -36.02 25.14 17.64
CA GLY A 9 -37.03 26.20 17.89
C GLY A 9 -37.05 27.12 16.64
N HIS A 10 -38.05 27.96 16.30
CA HIS A 10 -39.20 28.52 17.02
C HIS A 10 -40.19 29.19 16.00
N GLN A 11 -41.49 28.94 16.20
CA GLN A 11 -42.73 29.76 16.00
C GLN A 11 -43.08 30.70 14.80
N LEU A 12 -44.20 30.32 14.15
CA LEU A 12 -45.40 30.95 13.48
C LEU A 12 -45.80 32.45 13.71
N PRO A 13 -46.92 33.02 13.13
CA PRO A 13 -47.76 32.68 11.93
C PRO A 13 -48.23 33.91 11.07
N ARG A 14 -48.63 33.76 9.78
CA ARG A 14 -49.69 34.56 9.08
C ARG A 14 -50.25 33.82 7.84
N ARG A 15 -51.59 33.71 7.71
CA ARG A 15 -52.36 33.48 6.44
C ARG A 15 -52.89 34.86 5.97
N PRO A 16 -53.29 35.14 4.69
CA PRO A 16 -54.29 34.37 3.92
C PRO A 16 -54.24 34.42 2.35
N ALA A 17 -55.20 33.69 1.74
CA ALA A 17 -55.90 33.88 0.44
C ALA A 17 -55.35 33.30 -0.89
N PRO A 18 -56.23 32.86 -1.83
CA PRO A 18 -55.94 31.91 -2.89
C PRO A 18 -55.82 32.55 -4.29
N CYS A 19 -54.77 32.24 -5.04
CA CYS A 19 -54.64 32.43 -6.50
C CYS A 19 -53.23 31.90 -6.84
N SER A 20 -52.97 31.02 -7.80
CA SER A 20 -53.46 30.99 -9.16
C SER A 20 -53.16 29.60 -9.75
N LYS A 21 -54.04 29.15 -10.64
CA LYS A 21 -53.82 27.96 -11.48
C LYS A 21 -52.69 28.27 -12.45
N GLN A 22 -51.45 27.93 -12.10
CA GLN A 22 -50.34 28.00 -13.05
C GLN A 22 -49.87 26.60 -13.39
N ASN A 23 -50.16 26.26 -14.63
CA ASN A 23 -49.74 25.13 -15.42
C ASN A 23 -48.23 24.82 -15.21
N ARG A 24 -47.88 24.06 -14.17
CA ARG A 24 -46.59 23.39 -14.07
C ARG A 24 -46.77 22.02 -14.68
N THR A 25 -46.26 21.88 -15.89
CA THR A 25 -45.94 20.60 -16.50
C THR A 25 -45.03 19.84 -15.53
N THR A 26 -45.63 18.99 -14.68
CA THR A 26 -44.88 18.01 -13.90
C THR A 26 -44.40 16.97 -14.90
N SER A 27 -43.25 17.23 -15.53
CA SER A 27 -42.55 16.20 -16.28
C SER A 27 -42.22 15.11 -15.28
N ASN A 28 -43.00 14.03 -15.30
CA ASN A 28 -42.63 12.76 -14.71
C ASN A 28 -41.42 12.22 -15.48
N SER A 29 -40.27 12.88 -15.36
CA SER A 29 -39.01 12.33 -15.81
C SER A 29 -38.68 11.22 -14.83
N LYS A 30 -38.79 9.98 -15.32
CA LYS A 30 -38.30 8.79 -14.61
C LYS A 30 -36.91 9.10 -14.05
N PRO A 31 -36.62 8.80 -12.77
CA PRO A 31 -35.30 9.03 -12.23
C PRO A 31 -34.25 8.36 -13.14
N PRO A 32 -33.09 9.00 -13.38
CA PRO A 32 -32.08 8.43 -14.26
C PRO A 32 -31.67 7.06 -13.72
N VAL A 33 -31.82 6.04 -14.57
CA VAL A 33 -31.35 4.68 -14.25
C VAL A 33 -29.83 4.70 -14.39
N VAL A 34 -29.14 4.69 -13.25
CA VAL A 34 -27.68 4.50 -13.22
C VAL A 34 -27.41 3.00 -13.27
N ILE A 35 -26.83 2.54 -14.37
CA ILE A 35 -26.33 1.16 -14.49
C ILE A 35 -24.88 1.17 -13.98
N ALA A 36 -24.67 0.68 -12.76
CA ALA A 36 -23.32 0.49 -12.25
C ALA A 36 -22.69 -0.73 -12.94
N HIS A 37 -21.67 -0.48 -13.77
CA HIS A 37 -20.82 -1.53 -14.33
C HIS A 37 -19.68 -1.81 -13.35
N GLU A 38 -19.60 -3.03 -12.84
CA GLU A 38 -18.41 -3.48 -12.10
C GLU A 38 -17.30 -3.80 -13.11
N CYS A 39 -16.19 -3.06 -13.06
CA CYS A 39 -15.02 -3.38 -13.87
C CYS A 39 -14.30 -4.59 -13.23
N PRO A 40 -14.13 -5.73 -13.92
CA PRO A 40 -13.46 -6.91 -13.35
C PRO A 40 -12.02 -6.65 -12.88
N SER A 41 -11.38 -5.63 -13.47
CA SER A 41 -10.03 -5.18 -13.16
C SER A 41 -10.00 -4.06 -12.11
N ALA A 42 -11.15 -3.64 -11.57
CA ALA A 42 -11.20 -2.62 -10.54
C ALA A 42 -10.41 -3.05 -9.30
N MET A 43 -9.73 -2.08 -8.70
CA MET A 43 -9.07 -2.28 -7.43
C MET A 43 -10.12 -2.54 -6.35
N ARG A 44 -9.96 -3.61 -5.58
CA ARG A 44 -10.88 -3.99 -4.51
C ARG A 44 -10.25 -3.78 -3.14
N ALA A 45 -10.90 -3.00 -2.29
CA ALA A 45 -10.49 -2.82 -0.90
C ALA A 45 -10.86 -4.05 -0.04
N HIS A 46 -9.99 -4.36 0.92
CA HIS A 46 -10.13 -5.43 1.90
C HIS A 46 -9.65 -4.91 3.26
N VAL A 47 -10.33 -5.34 4.32
CA VAL A 47 -9.85 -5.18 5.69
C VAL A 47 -9.46 -6.57 6.17
N VAL A 48 -8.19 -6.75 6.52
CA VAL A 48 -7.62 -8.04 6.89
C VAL A 48 -7.12 -7.95 8.32
N GLU A 49 -7.50 -8.90 9.15
CA GLU A 49 -7.01 -9.00 10.52
C GLU A 49 -5.83 -9.99 10.59
N VAL A 50 -4.75 -9.56 11.26
CA VAL A 50 -3.58 -10.39 11.56
C VAL A 50 -3.63 -10.74 13.05
N PRO A 51 -3.68 -12.03 13.40
CA PRO A 51 -3.70 -12.46 14.80
C PRO A 51 -2.33 -12.23 15.46
N ALA A 52 -2.33 -12.13 16.79
CA ALA A 52 -1.11 -11.99 17.59
C ALA A 52 -0.10 -13.13 17.30
N GLY A 53 1.18 -12.80 17.38
CA GLY A 53 2.30 -13.73 17.14
C GLY A 53 2.59 -14.04 15.66
N ARG A 54 1.91 -13.37 14.71
CA ARG A 54 2.19 -13.50 13.28
C ARG A 54 2.90 -12.26 12.74
N ASP A 55 3.79 -12.47 11.76
CA ASP A 55 4.41 -11.39 11.01
C ASP A 55 3.40 -10.78 10.02
N VAL A 56 3.13 -9.49 10.19
CA VAL A 56 2.12 -8.74 9.42
C VAL A 56 2.44 -8.77 7.93
N LEU A 57 3.70 -8.55 7.56
CA LEU A 57 4.12 -8.54 6.14
C LEU A 57 3.98 -9.92 5.50
N SER A 58 4.34 -10.99 6.21
CA SER A 58 4.17 -12.36 5.74
C SER A 58 2.71 -12.73 5.54
N CYS A 59 1.82 -12.28 6.43
CA CYS A 59 0.38 -12.47 6.29
C CYS A 59 -0.17 -11.76 5.05
N VAL A 60 0.19 -10.49 4.81
CA VAL A 60 -0.24 -9.74 3.61
C VAL A 60 0.35 -10.36 2.33
N SER A 61 1.62 -10.77 2.37
CA SER A 61 2.27 -11.48 1.26
C SER A 61 1.54 -12.78 0.92
N ALA A 62 1.16 -13.57 1.91
CA ALA A 62 0.36 -14.78 1.72
C ALA A 62 -1.05 -14.47 1.17
N PHE A 63 -1.68 -13.39 1.63
CA PHE A 63 -2.97 -12.92 1.12
C PHE A 63 -2.90 -12.57 -0.37
N ALA A 64 -1.90 -11.80 -0.81
CA ALA A 64 -1.66 -11.47 -2.22
C ALA A 64 -1.49 -12.71 -3.10
N ARG A 65 -0.65 -13.66 -2.64
CA ARG A 65 -0.39 -14.92 -3.36
C ARG A 65 -1.64 -15.79 -3.50
N ARG A 66 -2.43 -15.93 -2.43
CA ARG A 66 -3.69 -16.72 -2.46
C ARG A 66 -4.68 -16.16 -3.47
N GLY A 67 -4.78 -14.85 -3.58
CA GLY A 67 -5.66 -14.18 -4.54
C GLY A 67 -5.14 -14.12 -5.98
N ARG A 68 -3.89 -14.52 -6.25
CA ARG A 68 -3.18 -14.29 -7.52
C ARG A 68 -3.29 -12.82 -7.98
N ARG A 69 -3.27 -11.89 -7.03
CA ARG A 69 -3.42 -10.44 -7.23
C ARG A 69 -2.30 -9.70 -6.51
N GLY A 70 -1.98 -8.51 -6.99
CA GLY A 70 -1.17 -7.57 -6.22
C GLY A 70 -1.97 -7.06 -5.02
N ALA A 71 -1.29 -6.69 -3.96
CA ALA A 71 -1.87 -6.09 -2.77
C ALA A 71 -1.09 -4.83 -2.38
N LEU A 72 -1.78 -3.70 -2.32
CA LEU A 72 -1.28 -2.42 -1.82
C LEU A 72 -1.79 -2.23 -0.39
N VAL A 73 -0.90 -2.13 0.58
CA VAL A 73 -1.25 -1.76 1.94
C VAL A 73 -1.49 -0.25 1.98
N LEU A 74 -2.69 0.14 2.38
CA LEU A 74 -3.13 1.53 2.52
C LEU A 74 -2.88 2.07 3.94
N GLY A 75 -2.86 1.18 4.92
CA GLY A 75 -2.66 1.50 6.33
C GLY A 75 -2.80 0.26 7.20
N ALA A 76 -2.38 0.37 8.46
CA ALA A 76 -2.65 -0.63 9.47
C ALA A 76 -2.81 0.02 10.85
N ALA A 77 -3.55 -0.63 11.74
CA ALA A 77 -3.77 -0.22 13.11
C ALA A 77 -3.60 -1.41 14.04
N GLY A 78 -2.90 -1.22 15.15
CA GLY A 78 -2.62 -2.26 16.14
C GLY A 78 -1.22 -2.12 16.73
N GLN A 79 -0.85 -3.07 17.58
CA GLN A 79 0.45 -3.10 18.25
C GLN A 79 1.35 -4.19 17.67
N VAL A 80 2.64 -3.88 17.55
CA VAL A 80 3.69 -4.78 17.08
C VAL A 80 4.79 -4.92 18.11
N THR A 81 5.53 -6.02 18.06
CA THR A 81 6.70 -6.30 18.89
C THR A 81 7.88 -6.72 18.02
N ASP A 82 9.09 -6.51 18.52
CA ASP A 82 10.34 -6.98 17.93
C ASP A 82 10.51 -6.57 16.46
N VAL A 83 10.47 -5.25 16.23
CA VAL A 83 10.50 -4.69 14.88
C VAL A 83 11.91 -4.65 14.32
N VAL A 84 12.08 -5.04 13.06
CA VAL A 84 13.36 -4.97 12.35
C VAL A 84 13.25 -4.02 11.15
N LEU A 85 13.84 -2.83 11.27
CA LEU A 85 13.94 -1.86 10.19
C LEU A 85 15.21 -2.11 9.36
N ARG A 86 15.17 -1.86 8.05
CA ARG A 86 16.26 -2.09 7.08
C ARG A 86 17.06 -0.83 6.74
N GLU A 87 16.41 0.32 6.69
CA GLU A 87 16.97 1.58 6.21
C GLU A 87 16.82 2.67 7.28
N PRO A 88 17.81 3.56 7.49
CA PRO A 88 19.13 3.65 6.84
C PRO A 88 20.18 2.65 7.39
N ALA A 89 19.81 1.84 8.39
CA ALA A 89 20.61 0.73 8.89
C ALA A 89 19.69 -0.33 9.47
N ALA A 90 20.18 -1.58 9.59
CA ALA A 90 19.45 -2.65 10.25
C ALA A 90 19.24 -2.33 11.73
N LEU A 91 18.08 -1.76 12.08
CA LEU A 91 17.73 -1.35 13.44
C LEU A 91 16.71 -2.32 14.02
N VAL A 92 17.08 -2.99 15.11
CA VAL A 92 16.21 -3.90 15.86
C VAL A 92 15.61 -3.17 17.05
N LEU A 93 14.30 -3.07 17.06
CA LEU A 93 13.50 -2.36 18.04
C LEU A 93 12.75 -3.38 18.91
N ARG A 94 13.15 -3.49 20.18
CA ARG A 94 12.54 -4.42 21.14
C ARG A 94 11.42 -3.75 21.92
N GLY A 95 10.42 -4.55 22.30
CA GLY A 95 9.25 -4.11 23.05
C GLY A 95 8.05 -3.78 22.16
N THR A 96 6.94 -3.41 22.79
CA THR A 96 5.68 -3.11 22.09
C THR A 96 5.67 -1.68 21.55
N MET A 97 5.20 -1.55 20.31
CA MET A 97 5.06 -0.28 19.60
C MET A 97 3.71 -0.22 18.92
N GLU A 98 3.13 0.97 18.83
CA GLU A 98 1.87 1.20 18.12
C GLU A 98 2.13 1.56 16.66
N ILE A 99 1.40 0.93 15.74
CA ILE A 99 1.45 1.28 14.32
C ILE A 99 0.73 2.60 14.10
N LEU A 100 1.45 3.63 13.66
CA LEU A 100 0.88 4.90 13.21
C LEU A 100 0.51 4.86 11.73
N SER A 101 1.34 4.21 10.92
CA SER A 101 1.10 4.01 9.50
C SER A 101 1.92 2.84 8.97
N LEU A 102 1.36 2.11 8.02
CA LEU A 102 2.03 1.04 7.27
C LEU A 102 1.64 1.18 5.81
N ALA A 103 2.63 1.22 4.93
CA ALA A 103 2.43 1.26 3.48
C ALA A 103 3.36 0.27 2.81
N GLY A 104 2.99 -0.21 1.62
CA GLY A 104 3.85 -1.08 0.82
C GLY A 104 3.06 -1.92 -0.18
N CYS A 105 3.76 -2.50 -1.15
CA CYS A 105 3.15 -3.35 -2.16
C CYS A 105 3.71 -4.77 -2.15
N PHE A 106 2.81 -5.72 -2.37
CA PHE A 106 3.06 -7.15 -2.42
C PHE A 106 2.58 -7.70 -3.75
N PHE A 107 3.38 -8.57 -4.34
CA PHE A 107 3.10 -9.15 -5.65
C PHE A 107 2.76 -10.64 -5.54
N PRO A 108 1.99 -11.19 -6.50
CA PRO A 108 1.56 -12.59 -6.47
C PRO A 108 2.69 -13.58 -6.79
N PHE A 109 3.79 -13.11 -7.40
CA PHE A 109 5.01 -13.89 -7.59
C PHE A 109 5.89 -13.83 -6.33
N PRO A 110 6.79 -14.82 -6.12
CA PRO A 110 7.76 -14.80 -5.02
C PRO A 110 8.80 -13.69 -5.20
N ALA A 111 8.38 -12.44 -5.00
CA ALA A 111 9.25 -11.29 -4.84
C ALA A 111 9.16 -10.79 -3.40
N PRO A 112 10.26 -10.22 -2.87
CA PRO A 112 10.18 -9.49 -1.61
C PRO A 112 9.15 -8.37 -1.75
N ALA A 113 8.47 -8.06 -0.64
CA ALA A 113 7.64 -6.87 -0.59
C ALA A 113 8.50 -5.64 -0.94
N THR A 114 7.96 -4.74 -1.77
CA THR A 114 8.68 -3.56 -2.23
C THR A 114 8.02 -2.31 -1.69
N GLY A 115 8.85 -1.31 -1.34
CA GLY A 115 8.35 -0.04 -0.80
C GLY A 115 7.61 -0.18 0.54
N THR A 116 7.88 -1.25 1.31
CA THR A 116 7.27 -1.42 2.63
C THR A 116 7.90 -0.47 3.62
N ALA A 117 7.13 0.49 4.12
CA ALA A 117 7.54 1.45 5.14
C ALA A 117 6.53 1.48 6.28
N VAL A 118 7.02 1.65 7.50
CA VAL A 118 6.20 1.76 8.71
C VAL A 118 6.60 3.00 9.50
N PHE A 119 5.65 3.58 10.21
CA PHE A 119 5.86 4.54 11.29
C PHE A 119 5.26 4.00 12.57
N LEU A 120 6.04 4.05 13.65
CA LEU A 120 5.75 3.41 14.93
C LEU A 120 5.89 4.42 16.07
N ALA A 121 4.96 4.38 17.02
CA ALA A 121 5.08 5.07 18.30
C ALA A 121 5.60 4.10 19.37
N GLY A 122 6.73 4.47 19.99
CA GLY A 122 7.29 3.79 21.16
C GLY A 122 6.71 4.32 22.48
N PRO A 123 7.05 3.67 23.61
CA PRO A 123 6.43 3.92 24.92
C PRO A 123 6.68 5.31 25.54
N ARG A 124 7.58 6.12 24.97
CA ARG A 124 7.93 7.47 25.46
C ARG A 124 7.52 8.58 24.49
N GLY A 125 6.55 8.33 23.62
CA GLY A 125 6.16 9.26 22.55
C GLY A 125 7.21 9.40 21.45
N SER A 126 8.23 8.54 21.44
CA SER A 126 9.22 8.48 20.37
C SER A 126 8.57 7.93 19.11
N VAL A 127 8.78 8.57 17.96
CA VAL A 127 8.34 8.05 16.67
C VAL A 127 9.55 7.57 15.89
N LEU A 128 9.47 6.34 15.39
CA LEU A 128 10.49 5.72 14.55
C LEU A 128 9.84 5.26 13.24
N GLY A 129 10.56 5.38 12.13
CA GLY A 129 10.05 4.92 10.84
C GLY A 129 11.15 4.45 9.93
N GLY A 130 10.79 3.64 8.94
CA GLY A 130 11.73 3.10 7.98
C GLY A 130 11.18 1.91 7.21
N GLY A 131 12.02 1.40 6.30
CA GLY A 131 11.72 0.16 5.59
C GLY A 131 11.73 -1.03 6.54
N VAL A 132 10.81 -1.97 6.41
CA VAL A 132 10.68 -3.11 7.35
C VAL A 132 11.19 -4.40 6.72
N ALA A 133 11.88 -5.23 7.51
CA ALA A 133 12.29 -6.55 7.06
C ALA A 133 11.13 -7.56 7.08
N LEU A 134 11.09 -8.45 6.08
CA LEU A 134 10.17 -9.59 6.10
C LEU A 134 10.45 -10.44 7.34
N GLY A 135 9.42 -10.77 8.13
CA GLY A 135 9.57 -11.46 9.42
C GLY A 135 9.86 -10.53 10.60
N GLY A 136 10.03 -9.22 10.37
CA GLY A 136 10.40 -8.22 11.37
C GLY A 136 9.26 -7.31 11.81
N LEU A 137 7.99 -7.71 11.67
CA LEU A 137 6.84 -6.94 12.12
C LEU A 137 5.80 -7.87 12.76
N VAL A 138 6.10 -8.36 13.96
CA VAL A 138 5.29 -9.35 14.66
C VAL A 138 4.15 -8.66 15.40
N ALA A 139 2.91 -9.11 15.19
CA ALA A 139 1.73 -8.59 15.86
C ALA A 139 1.77 -8.91 17.37
N ALA A 140 1.77 -7.89 18.24
CA ALA A 140 1.69 -8.05 19.69
C ALA A 140 0.25 -8.32 20.16
N GLY A 141 -0.73 -7.79 19.43
CA GLY A 141 -2.17 -8.05 19.56
C GLY A 141 -2.81 -8.14 18.17
N PRO A 142 -4.15 -8.10 18.06
CA PRO A 142 -4.80 -8.00 16.75
C PRO A 142 -4.34 -6.77 15.98
N VAL A 143 -3.88 -6.96 14.74
CA VAL A 143 -3.51 -5.87 13.83
C VAL A 143 -4.47 -5.87 12.65
N VAL A 144 -5.18 -4.77 12.45
CA VAL A 144 -6.09 -4.56 11.32
C VAL A 144 -5.30 -3.89 10.20
N VAL A 145 -5.29 -4.51 9.02
CA VAL A 145 -4.59 -4.04 7.83
C VAL A 145 -5.60 -3.69 6.76
N MET A 146 -5.57 -2.45 6.26
CA MET A 146 -6.35 -2.01 5.12
C MET A 146 -5.54 -2.23 3.85
N VAL A 147 -6.07 -3.03 2.92
CA VAL A 147 -5.37 -3.46 1.71
C VAL A 147 -6.25 -3.22 0.50
N ALA A 148 -5.66 -2.81 -0.62
CA ALA A 148 -6.32 -2.76 -1.91
C ALA A 148 -5.68 -3.77 -2.87
N THR A 149 -6.48 -4.68 -3.42
CA THR A 149 -6.00 -5.69 -4.37
C THR A 149 -6.21 -5.25 -5.80
N PHE A 150 -5.27 -5.57 -6.69
CA PHE A 150 -5.32 -5.26 -8.10
C PHE A 150 -4.87 -6.46 -8.94
N VAL A 151 -5.44 -6.60 -10.14
CA VAL A 151 -5.06 -7.63 -11.11
C VAL A 151 -3.83 -7.18 -11.93
N ALA A 152 -3.22 -8.11 -12.66
CA ALA A 152 -2.08 -7.82 -13.55
C ALA A 152 -0.93 -7.05 -12.86
N ALA A 153 -0.61 -7.44 -11.63
CA ALA A 153 0.36 -6.72 -10.82
C ALA A 153 1.78 -6.79 -11.41
N ALA A 154 2.32 -5.65 -11.82
CA ALA A 154 3.67 -5.48 -12.32
C ALA A 154 4.39 -4.36 -11.57
N LEU A 155 5.72 -4.46 -11.49
CA LEU A 155 6.59 -3.43 -10.93
C LEU A 155 7.61 -3.05 -11.99
N ASP A 156 7.40 -1.89 -12.62
CA ASP A 156 8.35 -1.33 -13.57
C ASP A 156 9.37 -0.48 -12.83
N ARG A 157 10.65 -0.77 -13.01
CA ARG A 157 11.73 0.09 -12.51
C ARG A 157 12.00 1.16 -13.55
N LEU A 158 11.63 2.39 -13.24
CA LEU A 158 11.99 3.54 -14.06
C LEU A 158 13.52 3.75 -14.02
N PRO A 159 14.13 4.19 -15.14
CA PRO A 159 15.56 4.48 -15.16
C PRO A 159 15.88 5.58 -14.15
N LEU A 160 16.64 5.24 -13.12
CA LEU A 160 17.25 6.23 -12.23
C LEU A 160 18.43 6.82 -13.00
N GLY A 161 18.35 8.10 -13.39
CA GLY A 161 19.49 8.78 -14.01
C GLY A 161 20.65 8.81 -13.01
N ASN A 162 21.70 8.02 -13.26
CA ASN A 162 22.95 8.09 -12.50
C ASN A 162 23.54 9.50 -12.65
N LYS A 163 23.30 10.39 -11.69
CA LYS A 163 24.29 11.42 -11.36
C LYS A 163 25.32 10.74 -10.47
N GLY A 164 26.34 10.18 -11.12
CA GLY A 164 27.50 9.62 -10.44
C GLY A 164 28.13 10.68 -9.54
N CYS A 165 28.46 10.27 -8.32
CA CYS A 165 29.27 11.03 -7.38
C CYS A 165 30.58 10.26 -7.17
N ASP A 166 31.27 9.86 -8.24
CA ASP A 166 32.52 9.09 -8.17
C ASP A 166 33.53 9.65 -9.19
N ASP A 167 34.00 10.88 -8.97
CA ASP A 167 35.14 11.48 -9.70
C ASP A 167 36.19 11.97 -8.69
N VAL A 168 36.86 11.08 -7.94
CA VAL A 168 38.17 11.42 -7.33
C VAL A 168 39.07 10.19 -7.14
N HIS A 169 40.23 10.24 -7.79
CA HIS A 169 41.49 9.55 -7.47
C HIS A 169 41.78 8.17 -8.10
N ALA A 170 42.29 8.21 -9.34
CA ALA A 170 43.26 7.24 -9.84
C ALA A 170 44.68 7.68 -9.41
N MET A 171 45.41 6.80 -8.73
CA MET A 171 46.87 6.89 -8.58
C MET A 171 47.41 5.46 -8.68
N ASP A 172 48.01 5.17 -9.84
CA ASP A 172 48.66 3.92 -10.18
C ASP A 172 49.94 3.70 -9.36
N THR A 173 50.16 2.48 -8.88
CA THR A 173 51.47 1.78 -8.96
C THR A 173 51.35 0.39 -8.33
N THR A 174 51.06 -0.61 -9.16
CA THR A 174 50.98 -2.03 -8.80
C THR A 174 52.33 -2.72 -9.00
N GLY A 175 52.83 -3.33 -7.93
CA GLY A 175 53.89 -4.34 -7.95
C GLY A 175 53.31 -5.76 -7.91
N ARG A 176 53.29 -6.41 -9.08
CA ARG A 176 53.77 -7.78 -9.37
C ARG A 176 53.29 -8.98 -8.50
N ALA A 177 52.45 -9.79 -9.16
CA ALA A 177 52.58 -11.24 -9.41
C ALA A 177 51.84 -12.30 -8.55
N ALA A 178 51.20 -13.22 -9.32
CA ALA A 178 50.74 -14.59 -9.04
C ALA A 178 49.56 -14.75 -8.06
N GLY A 179 48.46 -15.46 -8.33
CA GLY A 179 47.99 -16.35 -9.41
C GLY A 179 46.64 -16.95 -8.93
N PRO A 180 45.77 -17.49 -9.81
CA PRO A 180 44.31 -17.34 -9.68
C PRO A 180 43.54 -18.61 -9.29
N GLY A 181 42.27 -18.45 -8.87
CA GLY A 181 41.25 -19.50 -9.03
C GLY A 181 40.15 -19.53 -7.97
N ARG A 182 39.02 -18.85 -8.21
CA ARG A 182 37.66 -19.32 -7.84
C ARG A 182 36.57 -18.40 -8.42
N GLN A 183 35.81 -18.93 -9.37
CA GLN A 183 34.58 -18.33 -9.92
C GLN A 183 33.42 -18.54 -8.94
N CYS A 184 32.63 -17.50 -8.69
CA CYS A 184 31.28 -17.61 -8.13
C CYS A 184 30.32 -16.72 -8.95
N ALA A 185 29.44 -17.41 -9.68
CA ALA A 185 28.13 -17.05 -10.22
C ALA A 185 27.69 -15.57 -10.24
N GLU A 186 27.60 -15.04 -11.46
CA GLU A 186 26.74 -13.90 -11.81
C GLU A 186 25.50 -14.47 -12.53
N SER A 187 24.37 -14.50 -11.84
CA SER A 187 23.08 -14.91 -12.44
C SER A 187 22.35 -13.68 -12.93
N THR A 188 22.55 -13.36 -14.20
CA THR A 188 21.69 -12.47 -14.99
C THR A 188 20.30 -13.09 -15.16
N SER A 189 19.25 -12.44 -14.66
CA SER A 189 17.87 -12.74 -15.07
C SER A 189 17.36 -11.60 -15.95
N SER A 190 17.63 -11.70 -17.25
CA SER A 190 16.87 -10.99 -18.28
C SER A 190 15.53 -11.70 -18.47
N VAL A 191 14.42 -11.06 -18.08
CA VAL A 191 13.10 -11.44 -18.60
C VAL A 191 12.71 -10.36 -19.59
N ALA A 192 12.92 -10.68 -20.87
CA ALA A 192 12.38 -9.92 -21.98
C ALA A 192 10.85 -9.97 -21.89
N ASN A 193 10.24 -8.84 -21.52
CA ASN A 193 8.82 -8.64 -21.74
C ASN A 193 8.64 -8.14 -23.18
N LYS A 194 8.21 -9.05 -24.05
CA LYS A 194 7.87 -8.76 -25.45
C LYS A 194 6.46 -8.16 -25.47
N ASP A 195 6.42 -6.90 -25.89
CA ASP A 195 5.33 -6.19 -26.57
C ASP A 195 4.01 -5.97 -25.81
N PRO A 196 3.67 -4.70 -25.50
CA PRO A 196 2.30 -4.29 -25.24
C PRO A 196 1.85 -3.26 -26.30
N PHE A 197 1.85 -3.60 -27.58
CA PHE A 197 1.19 -2.77 -28.61
C PHE A 197 0.72 -3.62 -29.80
N LEU A 198 -0.48 -4.17 -29.70
CA LEU A 198 -1.30 -4.46 -30.87
C LEU A 198 -2.74 -4.03 -30.59
N PRO A 199 -3.21 -2.92 -31.18
CA PRO A 199 -4.62 -2.74 -31.47
C PRO A 199 -4.87 -3.28 -32.89
N ALA A 200 -5.64 -4.35 -33.03
CA ALA A 200 -6.16 -4.75 -34.33
C ALA A 200 -7.54 -5.37 -34.16
N ALA A 201 -8.54 -4.61 -34.61
CA ALA A 201 -9.88 -5.07 -34.87
C ALA A 201 -9.87 -6.26 -35.83
N LEU A 202 -10.72 -7.25 -35.58
CA LEU A 202 -11.24 -8.14 -36.60
C LEU A 202 -12.70 -8.52 -36.25
N TYR A 203 -13.59 -8.21 -37.20
CA TYR A 203 -15.03 -8.46 -37.31
C TYR A 203 -16.01 -7.64 -36.47
#